data_AF-A0A961BW38-F1
#
_entry.id   AF-A0A961BW38-F1
#
_cell.length_a   1.000
_cell.length_b   1.000
_cell.length_c   1.000
_cell.angle_alpha   90.00
_cell.angle_beta   90.00
_cell.angle_gamma   90.00
#
_symmetry.space_group_name_H-M   'P 1'
#
loop_
_entity.id
_entity.type
_entity.pdbx_description
1 polymer ?
#
loop_
_entity_poly.entity_id
_entity_poly.type
_entity_poly.pdbx_seq_one_letter_code
_entity_poly.pdbx_strand_id
1 'polypeptide(L)'
;MAFDGSTVLWQSPMASRRVSIETVTAIEPHTSQFTPIEPALVLADGTALVVVVSGAKQRRDFAEFCTLLVQRRPEIAVRWPAA
;
A
#
# COMPACT_ATOMS: atom_id res chain seq x y z
N MET A 1 5.17 -11.26 2.39
CA MET A 1 5.05 -10.46 1.15
C MET A 1 6.10 -10.98 0.18
N ALA A 2 5.70 -11.43 -1.01
CA ALA A 2 6.62 -11.83 -2.06
C ALA A 2 6.52 -10.80 -3.18
N PHE A 3 7.65 -10.18 -3.51
CA PHE A 3 7.79 -9.16 -4.55
C PHE A 3 8.64 -9.76 -5.66
N ASP A 4 8.09 -9.91 -6.87
CA ASP A 4 8.80 -10.49 -8.02
C ASP A 4 9.30 -9.46 -9.04
N GLY A 5 9.24 -8.17 -8.69
CA GLY A 5 9.64 -7.09 -9.58
C GLY A 5 8.53 -6.58 -10.50
N SER A 6 7.38 -7.23 -10.58
CA SER A 6 6.20 -6.75 -11.34
C SER A 6 4.90 -6.75 -10.51
N THR A 7 4.84 -7.63 -9.50
CA THR A 7 3.60 -7.89 -8.77
C THR A 7 3.82 -7.85 -7.26
N VAL A 8 2.90 -7.22 -6.55
CA VAL A 8 2.80 -7.31 -5.08
C VAL A 8 1.74 -8.34 -4.72
N LEU A 9 2.12 -9.38 -3.97
CA LEU A 9 1.19 -10.36 -3.42
C LEU A 9 0.75 -9.91 -2.02
N TRP A 10 -0.47 -9.38 -1.91
CA TRP A 10 -1.04 -8.94 -0.63
C TRP A 10 -1.89 -10.03 0.01
N GLN A 11 -1.79 -10.22 1.33
CA GLN A 11 -2.65 -11.10 2.14
C GLN A 11 -3.55 -10.23 3.04
N SER A 12 -4.84 -10.16 2.75
CA SER A 12 -5.86 -9.73 3.72
C SER A 12 -6.45 -10.96 4.42
N PRO A 13 -7.04 -10.82 5.62
CA PRO A 13 -7.74 -11.92 6.29
C PRO A 13 -8.89 -12.53 5.48
N MET A 14 -9.39 -11.84 4.43
CA MET A 14 -10.50 -12.31 3.59
C MET A 14 -10.16 -12.44 2.10
N ALA A 15 -9.05 -11.86 1.61
CA ALA A 15 -8.65 -12.01 0.22
C ALA A 15 -7.16 -11.72 0.00
N SER A 16 -6.48 -12.56 -0.79
CA SER A 16 -5.14 -12.23 -1.30
C SER A 16 -5.27 -11.73 -2.73
N ARG A 17 -4.99 -10.44 -2.99
CA ARG A 17 -5.06 -9.85 -4.34
C ARG A 17 -3.65 -9.47 -4.79
N ARG A 18 -3.26 -9.98 -5.95
CA ARG A 18 -2.08 -9.50 -6.68
C ARG A 18 -2.45 -8.23 -7.43
N VAL A 19 -1.66 -7.19 -7.25
CA VAL A 19 -1.92 -5.88 -7.87
C VAL A 19 -0.65 -5.41 -8.57
N SER A 20 -0.81 -4.98 -9.82
CA SER A 20 0.28 -4.38 -10.58
C SER A 20 0.57 -2.99 -10.02
N ILE A 21 1.85 -2.70 -9.81
CA ILE A 21 2.36 -1.39 -9.41
C ILE A 21 1.89 -0.28 -10.36
N GLU A 22 1.72 -0.60 -11.64
CA GLU A 22 1.27 0.35 -12.68
C GLU A 22 -0.18 0.82 -12.50
N THR A 23 -0.97 0.11 -11.67
CA THR A 23 -2.36 0.50 -11.39
C THR A 23 -2.48 1.38 -10.14
N VAL A 24 -1.42 1.53 -9.36
CA VAL A 24 -1.44 2.33 -8.13
C VAL A 24 -1.26 3.81 -8.47
N THR A 25 -2.21 4.65 -8.10
CA THR A 25 -2.21 6.09 -8.40
C THR A 25 -1.85 6.96 -7.20
N ALA A 26 -2.12 6.50 -5.98
CA ALA A 26 -1.77 7.21 -4.75
C ALA A 26 -1.54 6.25 -3.57
N ILE A 27 -0.89 6.76 -2.53
CA ILE A 27 -0.81 6.15 -1.21
C ILE A 27 -1.46 7.14 -0.24
N GLU A 28 -2.53 6.74 0.42
CA GLU A 28 -3.32 7.62 1.29
C GLU A 28 -3.64 6.94 2.63
N PRO A 29 -3.85 7.70 3.72
CA PRO A 29 -4.37 7.13 4.96
C PRO A 29 -5.81 6.68 4.76
N HIS A 30 -6.11 5.43 5.10
CA HIS A 30 -7.45 4.89 5.16
C HIS A 30 -7.92 4.81 6.61
N THR A 31 -9.07 5.43 6.87
CA THR A 31 -9.77 5.35 8.14
C THR A 31 -10.96 4.44 7.98
N SER A 32 -10.97 3.34 8.74
CA SER A 32 -12.16 2.52 8.95
C SER A 32 -12.75 2.89 10.31
N GLN A 33 -14.06 2.69 10.48
CA GLN A 33 -14.73 2.88 11.77
C GLN A 33 -14.24 1.90 12.84
N PHE A 34 -13.51 0.84 12.46
CA PHE A 34 -13.16 -0.27 13.33
C PHE A 34 -11.64 -0.49 13.50
N THR A 35 -10.79 0.14 12.69
CA THR A 35 -9.34 -0.03 12.75
C THR A 35 -8.60 1.31 12.87
N PRO A 36 -7.38 1.32 13.46
CA PRO A 36 -6.49 2.48 13.42
C PRO A 36 -6.26 2.99 12.00
N ILE A 37 -5.75 4.22 11.85
CA ILE A 37 -5.35 4.74 10.53
C ILE A 37 -4.34 3.78 9.91
N GLU A 38 -4.74 3.12 8.83
CA GLU A 38 -3.91 2.20 8.06
C GLU A 38 -3.57 2.86 6.72
N PRO A 39 -2.36 2.73 6.20
CA PRO A 39 -2.08 3.18 4.84
C PRO A 39 -2.91 2.39 3.83
N ALA A 40 -3.26 2.99 2.72
CA ALA A 40 -3.92 2.32 1.60
C ALA A 40 -3.29 2.69 0.27
N LEU A 41 -3.26 1.72 -0.63
CA LEU A 41 -2.92 1.92 -2.04
C LEU A 41 -4.20 2.25 -2.80
N VAL A 42 -4.27 3.44 -3.38
CA VAL A 42 -5.38 3.85 -4.25
C VAL A 42 -5.07 3.37 -5.66
N LEU A 43 -6.01 2.65 -6.26
CA LEU A 43 -5.89 2.14 -7.62
C LEU A 43 -6.49 3.11 -8.64
N ALA A 44 -6.17 2.90 -9.92
CA ALA A 44 -6.70 3.65 -11.04
C ALA A 44 -8.24 3.56 -11.17
N ASP A 45 -8.86 2.50 -10.65
CA ASP A 45 -10.31 2.33 -10.58
C ASP A 45 -10.96 3.02 -9.37
N GLY A 46 -10.17 3.72 -8.55
CA GLY A 46 -10.61 4.39 -7.32
C GLY A 46 -10.70 3.48 -6.09
N THR A 47 -10.41 2.19 -6.22
CA THR A 47 -10.41 1.26 -5.08
C THR A 47 -9.26 1.57 -4.13
N ALA A 48 -9.56 1.69 -2.84
CA ALA A 48 -8.56 1.77 -1.78
C ALA A 48 -8.25 0.36 -1.24
N LEU A 49 -7.00 -0.06 -1.38
CA LEU A 49 -6.51 -1.30 -0.79
C LEU A 49 -5.80 -1.01 0.52
N VAL A 50 -6.46 -1.37 1.61
CA VAL A 50 -5.94 -1.17 2.96
C VAL A 50 -4.77 -2.10 3.23
N VAL A 51 -3.65 -1.49 3.64
CA VAL A 51 -2.39 -2.15 3.95
C VAL A 51 -2.31 -2.29 5.45
N VAL A 52 -2.62 -3.48 5.96
CA VAL A 52 -2.42 -3.82 7.37
C VAL A 52 -0.93 -3.93 7.64
N VAL A 53 -0.39 -2.97 8.38
CA VAL A 53 1.02 -2.93 8.78
C VAL A 53 1.13 -3.17 10.28
N SER A 54 1.36 -4.42 10.68
CA SER A 54 1.48 -4.83 12.08
C SER A 54 2.95 -5.12 12.46
N GLY A 55 3.44 -4.43 13.49
CA GLY A 55 4.78 -4.65 14.03
C GLY A 55 5.92 -3.92 13.28
N ALA A 56 7.15 -4.04 13.80
CA ALA A 56 8.29 -3.25 13.32
C ALA A 56 8.81 -3.70 11.94
N LYS A 57 8.84 -5.01 11.68
CA LYS A 57 9.30 -5.57 10.40
C LYS A 57 8.41 -5.13 9.24
N GLN A 58 7.10 -5.32 9.38
CA GLN A 58 6.14 -4.96 8.33
C GLN A 58 6.15 -3.47 8.02
N ARG A 59 6.35 -2.61 9.04
CA ARG A 59 6.52 -1.16 8.83
C ARG A 59 7.73 -0.81 7.96
N ARG A 60 8.86 -1.50 8.17
CA ARG A 60 10.06 -1.31 7.36
C ARG A 60 9.84 -1.81 5.93
N ASP A 61 9.32 -3.01 5.78
CA ASP A 61 9.02 -3.60 4.47
C ASP A 61 8.07 -2.70 3.65
N PHE A 62 7.07 -2.09 4.31
CA PHE A 62 6.14 -1.16 3.67
C PHE A 62 6.80 0.17 3.28
N ALA A 63 7.67 0.72 4.12
CA ALA A 63 8.42 1.94 3.80
C ALA A 63 9.38 1.73 2.62
N GLU A 64 10.07 0.59 2.57
CA GLU A 64 10.92 0.19 1.44
C GLU A 64 10.08 0.03 0.16
N PHE A 65 8.90 -0.61 0.25
CA PHE A 65 7.97 -0.70 -0.86
C PHE A 65 7.51 0.67 -1.38
N CYS A 66 7.12 1.60 -0.49
CA CYS A 66 6.72 2.95 -0.89
C CYS A 66 7.87 3.68 -1.61
N THR A 67 9.10 3.50 -1.14
CA THR A 67 10.29 4.09 -1.77
C THR A 67 10.49 3.55 -3.19
N LEU A 68 10.43 2.23 -3.38
CA LEU A 68 10.53 1.60 -4.70
C LEU A 68 9.39 2.02 -5.64
N LEU A 69 8.19 2.16 -5.09
CA LEU A 69 7.00 2.58 -5.83
C LEU A 69 7.16 4.00 -6.38
N VAL A 70 7.57 4.95 -5.55
CA VAL A 70 7.84 6.34 -5.96
C VAL A 70 9.02 6.43 -6.93
N GLN A 71 10.07 5.63 -6.75
CA GLN A 71 11.19 5.59 -7.69
C GLN A 71 10.77 5.15 -9.09
N ARG A 72 9.84 4.18 -9.19
CA ARG A 72 9.34 3.69 -10.48
C ARG A 72 8.23 4.55 -11.06
N ARG A 73 7.46 5.20 -10.20
CA ARG A 73 6.30 6.03 -10.54
C ARG A 73 6.34 7.34 -9.74
N PRO A 74 7.20 8.30 -10.13
CA PRO A 74 7.39 9.54 -9.39
C PRO A 74 6.14 10.42 -9.35
N GLU A 75 5.14 10.16 -10.19
CA GLU A 75 3.84 10.83 -10.21
C GLU A 75 2.86 10.37 -9.12
N ILE A 76 3.16 9.28 -8.40
CA ILE A 76 2.30 8.80 -7.31
C ILE A 76 2.31 9.79 -6.15
N ALA A 77 1.13 10.26 -5.77
CA ALA A 77 0.96 11.09 -4.58
C ALA A 77 1.07 10.22 -3.32
N VAL A 78 2.00 10.55 -2.42
CA VAL A 78 2.14 9.88 -1.11
C VAL A 78 1.69 10.84 -0.02
N ARG A 79 0.62 10.49 0.69
CA ARG A 79 0.07 11.25 1.81
C ARG A 79 0.16 10.40 3.07
N TRP A 80 0.84 10.93 4.08
CA TRP A 80 0.88 10.33 5.42
C TRP A 80 -0.05 11.11 6.35
N PRO A 81 -0.72 10.44 7.30
CA PRO A 81 -1.37 11.16 8.38
C PRO A 81 -0.31 11.98 9.13
N ALA A 82 -0.67 13.21 9.53
CA ALA A 82 0.18 13.99 10.42
C ALA A 82 0.40 13.17 11.71
N ALA A 83 1.68 13.05 12.11
CA ALA A 83 2.10 12.30 13.30
C ALA A 83 1.54 12.91 14.59
#